data_AF-A0A6H5HN87-F1
#
_entry.id   AF-A0A6H5HN87-F1
#
_cell.length_a   1.000
_cell.length_b   1.000
_cell.length_c   1.000
_cell.angle_alpha   90.00
_cell.angle_beta   90.00
_cell.angle_gamma   90.00
#
_symmetry.space_group_name_H-M   'P 1'
#
loop_
_entity.id
_entity.type
_entity.pdbx_description
1 polymer ?
#
loop_
_entity_poly.entity_id
_entity_poly.type
_entity_poly.pdbx_seq_one_letter_code
_entity_poly.pdbx_strand_id
1 'polypeptide(L)'
;MSDRFFHELIFPTYKWLILEKKLKNRQSLGRKTWAFLHTMAAYYPKNPTSKDQQDMFSLIQLLAKFYPCPICDALVGWFCQLHNRVNRRLGKPLFDCSKVWQRWKYGWDDGSCNY
;
A
#
# COMPACT_ATOMS: atom_id res chain seq x y z
N MET A 1 -27.01 -17.94 -1.77
CA MET A 1 -27.70 -17.96 -3.08
C MET A 1 -28.38 -16.60 -3.24
N SER A 2 -27.61 -15.62 -3.69
CA SER A 2 -27.96 -14.22 -3.98
C SER A 2 -26.58 -13.63 -4.27
N ASP A 3 -26.16 -13.43 -5.52
CA ASP A 3 -26.57 -12.27 -6.29
C ASP A 3 -26.04 -12.41 -7.74
N ARG A 4 -26.49 -13.44 -8.46
CA ARG A 4 -26.11 -13.65 -9.87
C ARG A 4 -27.07 -13.00 -10.86
N PHE A 5 -28.25 -12.60 -10.42
CA PHE A 5 -29.31 -12.10 -11.30
C PHE A 5 -29.35 -10.56 -11.42
N PHE A 6 -28.87 -9.78 -10.45
CA PHE A 6 -28.84 -8.31 -10.59
C PHE A 6 -27.65 -7.78 -11.43
N HIS A 7 -26.62 -8.60 -11.63
CA HIS A 7 -25.38 -8.17 -12.27
C HIS A 7 -25.42 -8.19 -13.82
N GLU A 8 -26.37 -8.90 -14.44
CA GLU A 8 -26.39 -9.10 -15.90
C GLU A 8 -27.00 -7.93 -16.70
N LEU A 9 -27.71 -6.99 -16.05
CA LEU A 9 -28.42 -5.91 -16.75
C LEU A 9 -27.68 -4.56 -16.78
N ILE A 10 -26.58 -4.39 -16.04
CA ILE A 10 -25.93 -3.06 -15.87
C ILE A 10 -24.49 -3.01 -16.42
N PHE A 11 -23.79 -4.13 -16.55
CA PHE A 11 -22.41 -4.14 -17.01
C PHE A 11 -22.17 -5.20 -18.09
N PRO A 12 -21.71 -4.84 -19.30
CA PRO A 12 -21.47 -5.80 -20.37
C PRO A 12 -20.41 -6.82 -19.91
N THR A 13 -20.66 -8.09 -20.21
CA THR A 13 -19.89 -9.28 -19.81
C THR A 13 -18.36 -9.14 -19.96
N TYR A 14 -17.90 -8.36 -20.94
CA TYR A 14 -16.48 -8.06 -21.17
C TYR A 14 -15.86 -7.13 -20.11
N LYS A 15 -16.60 -6.15 -19.59
CA LYS A 15 -16.11 -5.21 -18.56
C LYS A 15 -15.85 -5.94 -17.24
N TRP A 16 -16.68 -6.93 -16.93
CA TRP A 16 -16.52 -7.76 -15.73
C TRP A 16 -15.30 -8.69 -15.84
N LEU A 17 -15.13 -9.39 -16.97
CA LEU A 17 -13.92 -10.20 -17.24
C LEU A 17 -12.62 -9.38 -17.15
N ILE A 18 -12.61 -8.15 -17.63
CA ILE A 18 -11.45 -7.24 -17.52
C ILE A 18 -11.20 -6.85 -16.06
N LEU A 19 -12.25 -6.53 -15.30
CA LEU A 19 -12.14 -6.19 -13.88
C LEU A 19 -11.67 -7.40 -13.05
N GLU A 20 -12.20 -8.59 -13.30
CA GLU A 20 -11.73 -9.83 -12.66
C GLU A 20 -10.29 -10.15 -12.99
N LYS A 21 -9.88 -10.06 -14.27
CA LYS A 21 -8.48 -10.22 -14.67
C LYS A 21 -7.59 -9.18 -13.98
N LYS A 22 -8.02 -7.92 -13.88
CA LYS A 22 -7.30 -6.85 -13.15
C LYS A 22 -7.21 -7.14 -11.65
N LEU A 23 -8.27 -7.65 -11.03
CA LEU A 23 -8.31 -8.05 -9.63
C LEU A 23 -7.44 -9.28 -9.34
N LYS A 24 -7.47 -10.29 -10.22
CA LYS A 24 -6.61 -11.48 -10.16
C LYS A 24 -5.14 -11.11 -10.33
N ASN A 25 -4.83 -10.20 -11.27
CA ASN A 25 -3.49 -9.66 -11.46
C ASN A 25 -3.02 -8.89 -10.23
N ARG A 26 -3.87 -8.07 -9.62
CA ARG A 26 -3.58 -7.36 -8.35
C ARG A 26 -3.29 -8.32 -7.21
N GLN A 27 -4.11 -9.36 -7.03
CA GLN A 27 -3.90 -10.35 -5.97
C GLN A 27 -2.62 -11.18 -6.20
N SER A 28 -2.36 -11.58 -7.44
CA SER A 28 -1.15 -12.31 -7.82
C SER A 28 0.11 -11.48 -7.58
N LEU A 29 0.09 -10.21 -8.02
CA LEU A 29 1.16 -9.25 -7.77
C LEU A 29 1.41 -9.08 -6.26
N GLY A 30 0.34 -8.85 -5.48
CA GLY A 30 0.41 -8.72 -4.03
C GLY A 30 1.07 -9.94 -3.36
N ARG A 31 0.62 -11.16 -3.69
CA ARG A 31 1.18 -12.40 -3.14
C ARG A 31 2.67 -12.56 -3.47
N LYS A 32 3.08 -12.27 -4.70
CA LYS A 32 4.49 -12.35 -5.13
C LYS A 32 5.37 -11.33 -4.42
N THR A 33 4.87 -10.11 -4.24
CA THR A 33 5.58 -9.07 -3.47
C THR A 33 5.71 -9.44 -2.01
N TRP A 34 4.67 -10.01 -1.39
CA TRP A 34 4.74 -10.49 -0.01
C TRP A 34 5.76 -11.61 0.16
N ALA A 35 5.79 -12.57 -0.76
CA ALA A 35 6.81 -13.62 -0.77
C ALA A 35 8.22 -13.02 -0.84
N PHE A 36 8.44 -12.07 -1.75
CA PHE A 36 9.71 -11.36 -1.87
C PHE A 36 10.12 -10.65 -0.56
N LEU A 37 9.23 -9.85 0.03
CA LEU A 37 9.52 -9.10 1.26
C LEU A 37 9.81 -10.01 2.46
N HIS A 38 9.03 -11.08 2.64
CA HIS A 38 9.27 -12.04 3.73
C HIS A 38 10.56 -12.83 3.54
N THR A 39 10.89 -13.23 2.30
CA THR A 39 12.18 -13.87 2.03
C THR A 39 13.32 -12.91 2.36
N MET A 40 13.28 -11.66 1.90
CA MET A 40 14.33 -10.68 2.25
C MET A 40 14.46 -10.46 3.75
N ALA A 41 13.33 -10.32 4.46
CA ALA A 41 13.33 -10.14 5.92
C ALA A 41 13.91 -11.35 6.66
N ALA A 42 13.68 -12.57 6.16
CA ALA A 42 14.23 -13.80 6.75
C ALA A 42 15.77 -13.87 6.65
N TYR A 43 16.36 -13.23 5.63
CA TYR A 43 17.80 -13.14 5.43
C TYR A 43 18.41 -11.81 5.91
N TYR A 44 17.60 -10.92 6.49
CA TYR A 44 18.11 -9.65 7.00
C TYR A 44 19.06 -9.90 8.21
N PRO A 45 20.22 -9.22 8.29
CA PRO A 45 21.19 -9.48 9.36
C PRO A 45 20.59 -9.30 10.75
N LYS A 46 20.93 -10.21 11.68
CA LYS A 46 20.54 -10.07 13.10
C LYS A 46 21.08 -8.77 13.72
N ASN A 47 22.27 -8.34 13.30
CA ASN A 47 22.93 -7.11 13.72
C ASN A 47 23.24 -6.27 12.46
N PRO A 48 22.29 -5.49 11.95
CA PRO A 48 22.46 -4.73 10.71
C PRO A 48 23.33 -3.49 10.93
N THR A 49 24.19 -3.19 9.95
CA THR A 49 24.94 -1.93 9.93
C THR A 49 24.01 -0.75 9.63
N SER A 50 24.48 0.48 9.86
CA SER A 50 23.73 1.68 9.47
C SER A 50 23.41 1.70 7.97
N LYS A 51 24.29 1.13 7.13
CA LYS A 51 24.06 1.02 5.69
C LYS A 51 22.98 -0.01 5.35
N ASP A 52 22.97 -1.16 6.00
CA ASP A 52 21.91 -2.17 5.80
C ASP A 52 20.52 -1.61 6.13
N GLN A 53 20.44 -0.77 7.18
CA GLN A 53 19.19 -0.10 7.57
C GLN A 53 18.76 0.94 6.52
N GLN A 54 19.68 1.76 6.04
CA GLN A 54 19.42 2.78 5.01
C GLN A 54 19.01 2.15 3.67
N ASP A 55 19.68 1.06 3.27
CA ASP A 55 19.41 0.38 2.01
C ASP A 55 18.05 -0.33 2.07
N MET A 56 17.71 -0.97 3.19
CA MET A 56 16.39 -1.56 3.39
C MET A 56 15.28 -0.50 3.39
N PHE A 57 15.50 0.64 4.06
CA PHE A 57 14.55 1.76 4.02
C PHE A 57 14.35 2.26 2.58
N SER A 58 15.44 2.44 1.83
CA SER A 58 15.40 2.88 0.44
C SER A 58 14.67 1.88 -0.47
N LEU A 59 14.89 0.57 -0.28
CA LEU A 59 14.16 -0.47 -1.00
C LEU A 59 12.65 -0.35 -0.78
N ILE A 60 12.20 -0.21 0.47
CA ILE A 60 10.79 -0.09 0.79
C ILE A 60 10.17 1.18 0.18
N GLN A 61 10.88 2.31 0.24
CA GLN A 61 10.44 3.55 -0.38
C GLN A 61 10.31 3.42 -1.91
N LEU A 62 11.30 2.81 -2.56
CA LEU A 62 11.29 2.61 -4.01
C LEU A 62 10.21 1.60 -4.44
N LEU A 63 10.05 0.52 -3.67
CA LEU A 63 8.99 -0.45 -3.90
C LEU A 63 7.61 0.22 -3.82
N ALA A 64 7.40 1.12 -2.87
CA ALA A 64 6.16 1.89 -2.76
C ALA A 64 5.96 2.89 -3.90
N LYS A 65 7.03 3.58 -4.32
CA LYS A 65 7.00 4.55 -5.41
C LYS A 65 6.65 3.90 -6.76
N PHE A 66 7.16 2.69 -7.01
CA PHE A 66 7.08 2.04 -8.32
C PHE A 66 6.14 0.83 -8.35
N TYR A 67 5.35 0.60 -7.29
CA TYR A 67 4.47 -0.56 -7.23
C TYR A 67 3.44 -0.54 -8.37
N PRO A 68 3.43 -1.52 -9.30
CA PRO A 68 2.63 -1.44 -10.52
C PRO A 68 1.17 -1.84 -10.26
N CYS A 69 0.45 -1.00 -9.51
CA CYS A 69 -0.97 -1.17 -9.27
C CYS A 69 -1.68 0.20 -9.23
N PRO A 70 -2.39 0.57 -10.31
CA PRO A 70 -3.07 1.87 -10.43
C PRO A 70 -4.18 2.14 -9.41
N ILE A 71 -4.62 1.11 -8.68
CA ILE A 71 -5.65 1.19 -7.62
C ILE A 71 -5.01 1.07 -6.23
N CYS A 72 -3.70 0.83 -6.14
CA CYS A 72 -3.03 0.56 -4.88
C CYS A 72 -2.45 1.82 -4.25
N ASP A 73 -3.33 2.66 -3.69
CA ASP A 73 -3.07 3.43 -2.46
C ASP A 73 -2.80 2.52 -1.24
N ALA A 74 -2.92 1.19 -1.43
CA ALA A 74 -2.90 0.18 -0.40
C ALA A 74 -1.59 0.12 0.40
N LEU A 75 -0.42 0.35 -0.19
CA LEU A 75 0.85 0.26 0.56
C LEU A 75 1.06 1.48 1.45
N VAL A 76 0.76 2.68 0.95
CA VAL A 76 0.86 3.91 1.75
C VAL A 76 -0.20 3.92 2.85
N GLY A 77 -1.43 3.48 2.53
CA GLY A 77 -2.48 3.24 3.52
C GLY A 77 -2.07 2.20 4.57
N TRP A 78 -1.48 1.08 4.14
CA TRP A 78 -1.00 0.03 5.05
C TRP A 78 0.12 0.52 5.96
N PHE A 79 1.09 1.26 5.45
CA PHE A 79 2.17 1.85 6.26
C PHE A 79 1.65 2.84 7.28
N CYS A 80 0.67 3.67 6.90
CA CYS A 80 0.00 4.54 7.85
C CYS A 80 -0.70 3.74 8.97
N GLN A 81 -1.41 2.66 8.62
CA GLN A 81 -2.04 1.80 9.62
C GLN A 81 -1.04 1.08 10.53
N LEU A 82 0.10 0.65 9.98
CA LEU A 82 1.21 0.11 10.76
C LEU A 82 1.73 1.14 11.77
N HIS A 83 1.95 2.39 11.34
CA HIS A 83 2.36 3.49 12.24
C HIS A 83 1.32 3.76 13.33
N ASN A 84 0.04 3.75 12.99
CA ASN A 84 -1.05 3.94 13.94
C ASN A 84 -1.13 2.84 15.00
N ARG A 85 -0.70 1.60 14.69
CA ARG A 85 -0.57 0.55 15.71
C ARG A 85 0.50 0.89 16.75
N VAL A 86 1.60 1.53 16.34
CA VAL A 86 2.64 2.01 17.27
C VAL A 86 2.13 3.21 18.07
N ASN A 87 1.46 4.18 17.43
CA ASN A 87 0.88 5.33 18.12
C ASN A 87 -0.08 4.90 19.24
N ARG A 88 -0.95 3.92 18.96
CA ARG A 88 -1.87 3.37 19.95
C ARG A 88 -1.14 2.77 21.16
N ARG A 89 -0.08 2.00 20.93
CA ARG A 89 0.72 1.41 22.02
C ARG A 89 1.39 2.45 22.91
N LEU A 90 1.74 3.61 22.34
CA LEU A 90 2.40 4.70 23.03
C LEU A 90 1.43 5.77 23.57
N GLY A 91 0.11 5.55 23.47
CA GLY A 91 -0.89 6.54 23.88
C GLY A 91 -0.86 7.83 23.05
N LYS A 92 -0.34 7.80 21.82
CA LYS A 92 -0.29 8.94 20.90
C LYS A 92 -1.56 8.99 20.04
N PRO A 93 -1.96 10.20 19.58
CA PRO A 93 -3.05 10.34 18.62
C PRO A 93 -2.85 9.51 17.35
N LEU A 94 -3.94 8.98 16.79
CA LEU A 94 -3.91 8.30 15.51
C LEU A 94 -3.86 9.33 14.38
N PHE A 95 -3.06 9.05 13.36
CA PHE A 95 -2.99 9.87 12.16
C PHE A 95 -4.10 9.46 11.17
N ASP A 96 -4.78 10.43 10.56
CA ASP A 96 -5.75 10.14 9.51
C ASP A 96 -5.04 9.71 8.22
N CYS A 97 -5.14 8.42 7.89
CA CYS A 97 -4.49 7.86 6.71
C CYS A 97 -5.03 8.42 5.38
N SER A 98 -6.21 9.07 5.37
CA SER A 98 -6.69 9.78 4.18
C SER A 98 -5.79 10.99 3.83
N LYS A 99 -5.10 11.55 4.82
CA LYS A 99 -4.24 12.73 4.71
C LYS A 99 -2.76 12.41 4.48
N VAL A 100 -2.41 11.13 4.30
CA VAL A 100 -1.02 10.69 4.15
C VAL A 100 -0.32 11.33 2.93
N TRP A 101 -1.07 11.56 1.86
CA TRP A 101 -0.56 12.19 0.64
C TRP A 101 -0.32 13.69 0.80
N GLN A 102 -1.21 14.40 1.49
CA GLN A 102 -1.05 15.81 1.81
C GLN A 102 0.16 16.02 2.73
N ARG A 103 0.25 15.18 3.78
CA ARG A 103 1.29 15.32 4.80
C ARG A 103 2.70 15.06 4.29
N TRP A 104 2.89 14.13 3.36
CA TRP A 104 4.22 13.60 3.01
C TRP A 104 4.65 13.76 1.56
N LYS A 105 3.76 14.21 0.65
CA LYS A 105 4.10 14.34 -0.77
C LYS A 105 3.64 15.65 -1.40
N TYR A 106 2.35 15.98 -1.30
CA TYR A 106 1.76 17.07 -2.07
C TYR A 106 1.64 18.39 -1.31
N GLY A 107 1.76 18.38 0.01
CA GLY A 107 1.45 19.55 0.83
C GLY A 107 -0.04 19.60 1.21
N TRP A 108 -0.36 20.45 2.18
CA TRP A 108 -1.72 20.65 2.65
C TRP A 108 -2.54 21.47 1.66
N ASP A 109 -3.84 21.15 1.54
CA ASP A 109 -4.74 21.80 0.57
C ASP A 109 -4.97 23.29 0.89
N ASP A 110 -4.73 23.71 2.14
CA ASP A 110 -4.80 25.11 2.59
C ASP A 110 -3.58 25.95 2.20
N GLY A 111 -2.60 25.33 1.54
CA GLY A 111 -1.39 26.00 1.09
C GLY A 111 -0.43 26.37 2.23
N SER A 112 -0.61 25.85 3.44
CA SER A 112 0.24 26.17 4.60
C SER A 112 1.71 25.76 4.41
N CYS A 113 2.02 25.01 3.36
CA CYS A 113 3.37 24.56 3.01
C CYS A 113 3.84 25.05 1.63
N ASN A 114 3.13 25.99 1.02
CA ASN A 114 3.56 26.65 -0.20
C ASN A 114 4.48 27.81 0.19
N TYR A 115 5.76 27.72 -0.16
CA TYR A 115 6.74 28.81 -0.02
C TYR A 115 6.91 29.53 -1.36
#